data_AF-A0A7C7KV83-F1
#
_entry.id   AF-A0A7C7KV83-F1
#
_cell.length_a   1.000
_cell.length_b   1.000
_cell.length_c   1.000
_cell.angle_alpha   90.00
_cell.angle_beta   90.00
_cell.angle_gamma   90.00
#
_symmetry.space_group_name_H-M   'P 1'
#
loop_
_entity.id
_entity.type
_entity.pdbx_description
1 polymer ?
#
loop_
_entity_poly.entity_id
_entity_poly.type
_entity_poly.pdbx_seq_one_letter_code
_entity_poly.pdbx_strand_id
1 'polypeptide(L)'
;MSNANIAPRFLRKMQERLERYRKLVPPVEIPSLIEFQLRSYEWFLNDGIRELFETFSPIEDYTGTLALEFIDYSFGEPNATPEQCREQELTYEMPFKARVRLVDKETGEAKEWADVYLGELPCMTPNGTFIIN
;
A
#
# COMPACT_ATOMS: atom_id res chain seq x y z
N MET A 1 39.79 52.61 -6.12
CA MET A 1 39.54 52.02 -4.78
C MET A 1 38.96 50.63 -5.01
N SER A 2 39.75 49.58 -4.80
CA SER A 2 39.35 48.19 -5.08
C SER A 2 39.18 47.46 -3.76
N ASN A 3 37.94 47.17 -3.38
CA ASN A 3 37.60 46.34 -2.23
C ASN A 3 37.84 44.88 -2.60
N ALA A 4 39.04 44.38 -2.34
CA ALA A 4 39.32 42.96 -2.41
C ALA A 4 38.58 42.27 -1.27
N ASN A 5 37.62 41.44 -1.64
CA ASN A 5 36.79 40.63 -0.75
C ASN A 5 37.66 39.55 -0.07
N ILE A 6 38.27 39.88 1.08
CA ILE A 6 39.05 38.93 1.87
C ILE A 6 38.08 38.10 2.71
N ALA A 7 37.47 37.09 2.11
CA ALA A 7 36.89 36.02 2.91
C ALA A 7 38.02 35.47 3.82
N PRO A 8 37.88 35.46 5.16
CA PRO A 8 38.94 35.02 6.05
C PRO A 8 39.49 33.66 5.63
N ARG A 9 40.81 33.47 5.72
CA ARG A 9 41.54 32.25 5.29
C ARG A 9 40.91 30.94 5.81
N PHE A 10 40.19 31.03 6.93
CA PHE A 10 39.32 30.01 7.49
C PHE A 10 38.15 29.60 6.57
N LEU A 11 37.35 30.55 6.07
CA LEU A 11 36.23 30.29 5.15
C LEU A 11 36.71 29.63 3.87
N ARG A 12 37.87 30.07 3.33
CA ARG A 12 38.46 29.45 2.13
C ARG A 12 38.86 27.99 2.37
N LYS A 13 39.55 27.71 3.49
CA LYS A 13 39.90 26.33 3.88
C LYS A 13 38.65 25.47 4.12
N MET A 14 37.59 26.04 4.70
CA MET A 14 36.33 25.36 4.96
C MET A 14 35.61 25.01 3.64
N GLN A 15 35.58 25.94 2.67
CA GLN A 15 35.06 25.71 1.32
C GLN A 15 35.87 24.64 0.57
N GLU A 16 37.21 24.72 0.59
CA GLU A 16 38.09 23.70 -0.01
C GLU A 16 37.88 22.31 0.63
N ARG A 17 37.51 22.26 1.91
CA ARG A 17 37.20 21.01 2.61
C ARG A 17 35.82 20.47 2.22
N LEU A 18 34.79 21.30 2.13
CA LEU A 18 33.46 20.93 1.65
C LEU A 18 33.49 20.41 0.21
N GLU A 19 34.25 21.07 -0.67
CA GLU A 19 34.39 20.67 -2.07
C GLU A 19 35.10 19.31 -2.22
N ARG A 20 36.05 19.01 -1.33
CA ARG A 20 36.66 17.67 -1.25
C ARG A 20 35.66 16.61 -0.77
N TYR A 21 34.85 16.90 0.25
CA TYR A 21 33.83 15.96 0.73
C TYR A 21 32.78 15.66 -0.36
N ARG A 22 32.33 16.66 -1.10
CA ARG A 22 31.35 16.51 -2.20
C ARG A 22 31.87 15.64 -3.36
N LYS A 23 33.20 15.56 -3.56
CA LYS A 23 33.84 14.67 -4.54
C LYS A 23 34.03 13.24 -4.06
N LEU A 24 34.10 13.04 -2.74
CA LEU A 24 34.31 11.73 -2.13
C LEU A 24 33.01 10.96 -1.92
N VAL A 25 31.90 11.67 -1.71
CA VAL A 25 30.57 11.07 -1.61
C VAL A 25 29.96 11.09 -3.01
N PRO A 26 29.73 9.93 -3.65
CA PRO A 26 29.03 9.90 -4.93
C PRO A 26 27.65 10.56 -4.76
N PRO A 27 27.12 11.25 -5.78
CA PRO A 27 25.75 11.76 -5.71
C PRO A 27 24.82 10.56 -5.54
N VAL A 28 24.25 10.40 -4.35
CA VAL A 28 23.18 9.45 -4.08
C VAL A 28 21.89 10.17 -4.43
N GLU A 29 21.09 9.59 -5.33
CA GLU A 29 19.75 10.11 -5.60
C GLU A 29 18.91 10.01 -4.33
N ILE A 30 18.24 11.12 -3.98
CA ILE A 30 17.36 11.12 -2.82
C ILE A 30 16.16 10.24 -3.17
N PRO A 31 15.92 9.13 -2.44
CA PRO A 31 14.78 8.27 -2.71
C PRO A 31 13.48 9.01 -2.41
N SER A 32 12.37 8.53 -2.99
CA SER A 32 11.07 9.10 -2.67
C SER A 32 10.73 8.82 -1.20
N LEU A 33 10.45 9.87 -0.43
CA LEU A 33 10.16 9.77 1.01
C LEU A 33 8.81 9.11 1.31
N ILE A 34 7.98 8.90 0.29
CA ILE A 34 6.68 8.22 0.38
C ILE A 34 6.69 6.83 -0.26
N GLU A 35 7.83 6.40 -0.79
CA GLU A 35 7.97 5.12 -1.50
C GLU A 35 7.65 3.94 -0.60
N PHE A 36 8.03 4.01 0.67
CA PHE A 36 7.76 2.96 1.64
C PHE A 36 6.25 2.77 1.85
N GLN A 37 5.50 3.86 1.98
CA GLN A 37 4.05 3.85 2.18
C GLN A 37 3.36 3.24 0.96
N LEU A 38 3.71 3.71 -0.24
CA LEU A 38 3.15 3.21 -1.50
C LEU A 38 3.44 1.72 -1.70
N ARG A 39 4.70 1.31 -1.52
CA ARG A 39 5.10 -0.10 -1.68
C ARG A 39 4.49 -1.02 -0.64
N SER A 40 4.40 -0.58 0.61
CA SER A 40 3.79 -1.39 1.67
C SER A 40 2.31 -1.63 1.40
N TYR A 41 1.61 -0.65 0.84
CA TYR A 41 0.20 -0.79 0.51
C TYR A 41 -0.01 -1.62 -0.76
N GLU A 42 0.82 -1.43 -1.79
CA GLU A 42 0.82 -2.28 -2.99
C GLU A 42 1.07 -3.76 -2.63
N TRP A 43 2.06 -4.04 -1.78
CA TRP A 43 2.31 -5.38 -1.25
C TRP A 43 1.10 -5.92 -0.47
N PHE A 44 0.48 -5.10 0.39
CA PHE A 44 -0.72 -5.54 1.13
C PHE A 44 -1.85 -5.98 0.19
N LEU A 45 -2.10 -5.23 -0.89
CA LEU A 45 -3.14 -5.55 -1.86
C LEU A 45 -2.82 -6.79 -2.72
N ASN A 46 -1.56 -7.00 -3.08
CA ASN A 46 -1.16 -8.07 -4.00
C ASN A 46 -0.82 -9.39 -3.30
N ASP A 47 -0.18 -9.31 -2.14
CA ASP A 47 0.39 -10.45 -1.42
C ASP A 47 -0.24 -10.60 -0.03
N GLY A 48 -0.35 -9.50 0.74
CA GLY A 48 -0.81 -9.55 2.13
C GLY A 48 -2.23 -10.12 2.30
N ILE A 49 -3.16 -9.75 1.42
CA ILE A 49 -4.53 -10.30 1.45
C ILE A 49 -4.55 -11.77 1.03
N ARG A 50 -3.71 -12.17 0.08
CA ARG A 50 -3.59 -13.58 -0.33
C ARG A 50 -3.06 -14.44 0.80
N GLU A 51 -1.97 -14.01 1.44
CA GLU A 51 -1.40 -14.68 2.62
C GLU A 51 -2.41 -14.81 3.76
N LEU A 52 -3.22 -13.77 3.97
CA LEU A 52 -4.30 -13.79 4.95
C LEU A 52 -5.33 -14.87 4.64
N PHE A 53 -5.81 -14.95 3.40
CA PHE A 53 -6.78 -15.97 3.00
C PHE A 53 -6.21 -17.38 3.08
N GLU A 54 -4.96 -17.60 2.67
CA GLU A 54 -4.28 -18.89 2.81
C GLU A 54 -4.14 -19.31 4.28
N THR A 55 -3.93 -18.36 5.18
CA THR A 55 -3.81 -18.63 6.62
C THR A 55 -5.13 -19.10 7.25
N PHE A 56 -6.26 -18.56 6.79
CA PHE A 56 -7.58 -18.87 7.36
C PHE A 56 -8.39 -19.90 6.57
N SER A 57 -7.94 -20.30 5.39
CA SER A 57 -8.66 -21.25 4.53
C SER A 57 -8.12 -22.69 4.65
N PRO A 58 -8.99 -23.71 4.67
CA PRO A 58 -10.46 -23.63 4.71
C PRO A 58 -10.99 -23.25 6.10
N ILE A 59 -12.11 -22.51 6.12
CA ILE A 59 -12.88 -22.28 7.35
C ILE A 59 -13.90 -23.40 7.47
N GLU A 60 -13.80 -24.19 8.54
CA GLU A 60 -14.72 -25.30 8.79
C GLU A 60 -15.86 -24.90 9.75
N ASP A 61 -17.04 -25.48 9.56
CA ASP A 61 -18.12 -25.39 10.53
C ASP A 61 -17.84 -26.22 11.79
N TYR A 62 -18.69 -26.08 12.81
CA TYR A 62 -18.47 -26.75 14.10
C TYR A 62 -18.60 -28.29 14.03
N THR A 63 -19.28 -28.81 13.01
CA THR A 63 -19.41 -30.24 12.74
C THR A 63 -18.27 -30.80 11.89
N GLY A 64 -17.52 -29.92 11.20
CA GLY A 64 -16.45 -30.28 10.28
C GLY A 64 -16.96 -30.83 8.93
N THR A 65 -18.26 -30.72 8.66
CA THR A 65 -18.92 -31.26 7.46
C THR A 65 -18.91 -30.26 6.32
N LEU A 66 -18.94 -28.96 6.62
CA LEU A 66 -18.86 -27.89 5.63
C LEU A 66 -17.50 -27.19 5.74
N ALA A 67 -16.88 -26.92 4.59
CA ALA A 67 -15.65 -26.15 4.48
C ALA A 67 -15.81 -25.00 3.48
N LEU A 68 -15.50 -23.78 3.92
CA LEU A 68 -15.44 -22.60 3.07
C LEU A 68 -13.99 -22.34 2.64
N GLU A 69 -13.76 -22.43 1.33
CA GLU A 69 -12.48 -22.17 0.67
C GLU A 69 -12.48 -20.78 0.03
N PHE A 70 -11.40 -20.03 0.24
CA PHE A 70 -11.14 -18.79 -0.49
C PHE A 70 -10.32 -19.12 -1.73
N ILE A 71 -10.85 -18.79 -2.91
CA ILE A 71 -10.21 -19.11 -4.19
C ILE A 71 -9.41 -17.91 -4.69
N ASP A 72 -10.03 -16.74 -4.71
CA ASP A 72 -9.44 -15.52 -5.26
C ASP A 72 -10.15 -14.28 -4.72
N TYR A 73 -9.63 -13.10 -5.04
CA TYR A 73 -10.23 -11.83 -4.69
C TYR A 73 -10.08 -10.77 -5.77
N SER A 74 -10.91 -9.74 -5.68
CA SER A 74 -10.91 -8.61 -6.60
C SER A 74 -11.28 -7.32 -5.89
N PHE A 75 -10.78 -6.22 -6.44
CA PHE A 75 -11.15 -4.88 -6.02
C PHE A 75 -11.96 -4.21 -7.13
N GLY A 76 -12.97 -3.45 -6.75
CA GLY A 76 -13.70 -2.56 -7.63
C GLY A 76 -12.96 -1.23 -7.83
N GLU A 77 -13.61 -0.33 -8.57
CA GLU A 77 -13.16 1.06 -8.66
C GLU A 77 -13.60 1.85 -7.42
N PRO A 78 -12.83 2.86 -6.99
CA PRO A 78 -13.26 3.74 -5.91
C PRO A 78 -14.60 4.43 -6.21
N ASN A 79 -15.46 4.54 -5.20
CA ASN A 79 -16.82 5.09 -5.35
C ASN A 79 -16.85 6.59 -5.67
N ALA A 80 -15.78 7.31 -5.31
CA ALA A 80 -15.61 8.74 -5.52
C ALA A 80 -14.13 9.09 -5.67
N THR A 81 -13.83 10.26 -6.22
CA THR A 81 -12.45 10.78 -6.28
C THR A 81 -11.97 11.27 -4.91
N PRO A 82 -10.65 11.34 -4.66
CA PRO A 82 -10.11 11.90 -3.41
C PRO A 82 -10.60 13.32 -3.11
N GLU A 83 -10.84 14.14 -4.13
CA GLU A 83 -11.36 15.50 -4.00
C GLU A 83 -12.81 15.49 -3.51
N GLN A 84 -13.66 14.69 -4.14
CA GLN A 84 -15.06 14.52 -3.73
C GLN A 84 -15.18 13.98 -2.31
N CYS A 85 -14.33 13.02 -1.91
CA CYS A 85 -14.34 12.48 -0.55
C CYS A 85 -14.03 13.57 0.49
N ARG A 86 -13.10 14.48 0.20
CA ARG A 86 -12.79 15.61 1.10
C ARG A 86 -13.93 16.61 1.19
N GLU A 87 -14.58 16.92 0.07
CA GLU A 87 -15.68 17.89 0.01
C GLU A 87 -16.96 17.39 0.68
N GLN A 88 -17.21 16.08 0.61
CA GLN A 88 -18.46 15.45 1.05
C GLN A 88 -18.33 14.68 2.37
N GLU A 89 -17.19 14.80 3.07
CA GLU A 89 -16.90 14.06 4.30
C GLU A 89 -17.06 12.53 4.14
N LEU A 90 -16.63 11.99 3.00
CA LEU A 90 -16.65 10.55 2.70
C LEU A 90 -15.28 9.91 2.95
N THR A 91 -15.26 8.59 3.09
CA THR A 91 -14.03 7.79 3.05
C THR A 91 -13.67 7.47 1.60
N TYR A 92 -12.38 7.57 1.23
CA TYR A 92 -11.90 7.18 -0.09
C TYR A 92 -11.60 5.68 -0.10
N GLU A 93 -12.52 4.89 -0.65
CA GLU A 93 -12.52 3.44 -0.57
C GLU A 93 -13.04 2.78 -1.85
N MET A 94 -12.71 1.50 -2.01
CA MET A 94 -13.12 0.67 -3.14
C MET A 94 -13.79 -0.63 -2.67
N PRO A 95 -14.75 -1.17 -3.46
CA PRO A 95 -15.39 -2.44 -3.14
C PRO A 95 -14.38 -3.59 -3.11
N PHE A 96 -14.43 -4.42 -2.08
CA PHE A 96 -13.62 -5.63 -1.95
C PHE A 96 -14.50 -6.87 -2.06
N LYS A 97 -14.15 -7.76 -2.99
CA LYS A 97 -14.91 -8.97 -3.28
C LYS A 97 -14.01 -10.20 -3.28
N ALA A 98 -14.61 -11.35 -3.00
CA ALA A 98 -13.93 -12.64 -3.07
C ALA A 98 -14.71 -13.65 -3.92
N ARG A 99 -13.96 -14.60 -4.47
CA ARG A 99 -14.48 -15.85 -5.00
C ARG A 99 -14.30 -16.92 -3.95
N VAL A 100 -15.40 -17.56 -3.55
CA VAL A 100 -15.41 -18.56 -2.49
C VAL A 100 -16.08 -19.84 -2.96
N ARG A 101 -15.69 -20.96 -2.35
CA ARG A 101 -16.30 -22.27 -2.59
C ARG A 101 -16.67 -22.90 -1.26
N LEU A 102 -17.94 -23.30 -1.13
CA LEU A 102 -18.40 -24.11 -0.01
C LEU A 102 -18.40 -25.57 -0.45
N VAL A 103 -17.64 -26.40 0.26
CA VAL A 103 -17.53 -27.84 0.03
C VAL A 103 -18.28 -28.55 1.15
N ASP A 104 -19.21 -29.43 0.78
CA ASP A 104 -19.79 -30.43 1.66
C ASP A 104 -18.91 -31.68 1.60
N LYS A 105 -18.26 -32.00 2.72
CA LYS A 105 -17.33 -33.13 2.81
C LYS A 105 -18.03 -34.48 2.90
N GLU A 106 -19.32 -34.52 3.25
CA GLU A 106 -20.09 -35.77 3.34
C GLU A 106 -20.58 -36.21 1.96
N THR A 107 -21.09 -35.26 1.18
CA THR A 107 -21.61 -35.53 -0.17
C THR A 107 -20.56 -35.39 -1.27
N GLY A 108 -19.49 -34.62 -1.01
CA GLY A 108 -18.49 -34.22 -2.00
C GLY A 108 -18.98 -33.12 -2.95
N GLU A 109 -20.17 -32.56 -2.70
CA GLU A 109 -20.70 -31.44 -3.50
C GLU A 109 -19.97 -30.15 -3.16
N ALA A 110 -19.73 -29.32 -4.19
CA ALA A 110 -19.12 -28.02 -4.04
C ALA A 110 -19.97 -26.95 -4.75
N LYS A 111 -20.20 -25.84 -4.05
CA LYS A 111 -20.86 -24.67 -4.60
C LYS A 111 -19.92 -23.48 -4.59
N GLU A 112 -19.74 -22.87 -5.74
CA GLU A 112 -18.85 -21.72 -5.92
C GLU A 112 -19.68 -20.45 -6.15
N TRP A 113 -19.28 -19.36 -5.50
CA TRP A 113 -19.83 -18.03 -5.74
C TRP A 113 -18.70 -17.11 -6.18
N ALA A 114 -18.92 -16.45 -7.32
CA ALA A 114 -18.14 -15.30 -7.73
C ALA A 114 -18.73 -14.02 -7.10
N ASP A 115 -17.88 -13.03 -6.87
CA ASP A 115 -18.26 -11.67 -6.46
C ASP A 115 -18.96 -11.58 -5.10
N VAL A 116 -18.56 -12.40 -4.12
CA VAL A 116 -19.01 -12.24 -2.74
C VAL A 116 -18.44 -10.95 -2.17
N TYR A 117 -19.30 -9.99 -1.89
CA TYR A 117 -18.91 -8.70 -1.32
C TYR A 117 -18.47 -8.86 0.14
N LEU A 118 -17.22 -8.47 0.42
CA LEU A 118 -16.61 -8.54 1.75
C LEU A 118 -16.63 -7.20 2.49
N GLY A 119 -16.81 -6.09 1.77
CA GLY A 119 -16.84 -4.75 2.34
C GLY A 119 -16.14 -3.73 1.43
N GLU A 120 -15.77 -2.60 2.02
CA GLU A 120 -14.95 -1.56 1.38
C GLU A 120 -13.53 -1.60 1.94
N LEU A 121 -12.54 -1.29 1.09
CA LEU A 121 -11.15 -1.12 1.48
C LEU A 121 -10.70 0.32 1.24
N PRO A 122 -10.14 1.02 2.26
CA PRO A 122 -9.60 2.36 2.08
C PRO A 122 -8.50 2.38 1.03
N CYS A 123 -8.59 3.28 0.07
CA CYS A 123 -7.62 3.44 -1.01
C CYS A 123 -6.52 4.42 -0.64
N MET A 124 -5.26 4.07 -0.93
CA MET A 124 -4.15 5.00 -0.76
C MET A 124 -4.11 6.01 -1.91
N THR A 125 -4.07 7.29 -1.58
CA THR A 125 -3.89 8.36 -2.56
C THR A 125 -2.46 8.37 -3.13
N PRO A 126 -2.20 9.02 -4.29
CA PRO A 126 -0.85 9.13 -4.85
C PRO A 126 0.20 9.75 -3.93
N ASN A 127 -0.22 10.47 -2.89
CA ASN A 127 0.65 11.11 -1.91
C ASN A 127 0.97 10.20 -0.70
N GLY A 128 0.54 8.93 -0.70
CA GLY A 128 0.82 7.98 0.37
C GLY A 128 -0.05 8.15 1.62
N THR A 129 -1.23 8.76 1.50
CA THR A 129 -2.17 9.02 2.60
C THR A 129 -3.55 8.44 2.32
N PHE A 130 -4.35 8.23 3.36
CA PHE A 130 -5.77 7.84 3.28
C PHE A 130 -6.68 9.04 3.58
N ILE A 131 -7.94 8.96 3.13
CA ILE A 131 -9.02 9.90 3.50
C ILE A 131 -10.08 9.06 4.21
N ILE A 132 -10.31 9.33 5.51
CA ILE A 132 -11.19 8.57 6.39
C ILE A 132 -12.10 9.55 7.14
N ASN A 133 -13.40 9.27 7.22
CA ASN A 133 -14.39 10.00 8.03
C ASN A 133 -15.36 9.02 8.70
#